data_AF-A0A934F090-F1
#
_entry.id   AF-A0A934F090-F1
#
_cell.length_a   1.000
_cell.length_b   1.000
_cell.length_c   1.000
_cell.angle_alpha   90.00
_cell.angle_beta   90.00
_cell.angle_gamma   90.00
#
_symmetry.space_group_name_H-M   'P 1'
#
loop_
_entity.id
_entity.type
_entity.pdbx_description
1 polymer ?
#
loop_
_entity_poly.entity_id
_entity_poly.type
_entity_poly.pdbx_seq_one_letter_code
_entity_poly.pdbx_strand_id
1 'polypeptide(L)'
;MTLRRGVHLCFMLGFFALPSFCAIAELRTWPDISTVPPDLEIPLLTDAAPGPGLRVKQTLPAWRQTAIYHVLYLPKDWQPSRRWPVIIEYAGNGGYTNKFGDISGGRPEGSKLGYGMSAGKGFIWVCLPYLDDAGKEIAVRWWGDKPTYNPQPTLKYCREAVAWICREYGGDEKRVVLCGFSRGAIACNFLGLHDDATAKLWCGFVPYSHYDGVRTQWSYPGADRVSALARLKRLGSRPQFICHEGGGVEDTRRYLAGAMPGGNYTFVPTGFRNHNDAWTLRPGEARAKLRAWLNKLVFP
;
A
#
# COMPACT_ATOMS: atom_id res chain seq x y z
N MET A 1 46.94 78.97 8.17
CA MET A 1 47.52 77.71 8.69
C MET A 1 46.50 77.13 9.65
N THR A 2 45.39 76.52 9.24
CA THR A 2 45.18 75.26 8.49
C THR A 2 45.78 74.02 9.16
N LEU A 3 44.94 73.26 9.90
CA LEU A 3 44.55 71.84 9.70
C LEU A 3 43.75 71.38 10.96
N ARG A 4 42.45 71.04 10.90
CA ARG A 4 41.84 69.71 10.61
C ARG A 4 42.43 68.59 11.49
N ARG A 5 41.73 67.64 12.13
CA ARG A 5 40.36 67.05 12.14
C ARG A 5 40.35 66.18 13.43
N GLY A 6 39.25 65.99 14.15
CA GLY A 6 38.29 64.93 13.83
C GLY A 6 37.57 64.50 15.11
N VAL A 7 36.24 64.46 15.05
CA VAL A 7 35.35 64.02 16.12
C VAL A 7 35.16 62.51 15.99
N HIS A 8 35.47 61.74 17.04
CA HIS A 8 35.11 60.33 17.13
C HIS A 8 33.78 60.19 17.87
N LEU A 9 32.73 59.98 17.08
CA LEU A 9 31.42 59.54 17.54
C LEU A 9 31.44 58.01 17.69
N CYS A 10 31.41 57.52 18.93
CA CYS A 10 31.35 56.08 19.20
C CYS A 10 29.88 55.62 19.12
N PHE A 11 29.53 54.93 18.03
CA PHE A 11 28.25 54.21 17.91
C PHE A 11 28.30 52.94 18.77
N MET A 12 27.55 52.91 19.88
CA MET A 12 27.22 51.65 20.55
C MET A 12 26.09 50.96 19.77
N LEU A 13 26.46 49.96 18.97
CA LEU A 13 25.55 48.97 18.39
C LEU A 13 25.18 47.93 19.45
N GLY A 14 23.88 47.64 19.54
CA GLY A 14 23.28 46.86 20.61
C GLY A 14 23.47 45.34 20.53
N PHE A 15 22.96 44.66 21.56
CA PHE A 15 22.52 43.27 21.50
C PHE A 15 21.32 43.12 22.45
N PHE A 16 20.10 43.18 21.91
CA PHE A 16 18.92 42.66 22.60
C PHE A 16 18.98 41.14 22.51
N ALA A 17 19.20 40.48 23.65
CA ALA A 17 19.08 39.03 23.75
C ALA A 17 17.61 38.63 23.56
N LEU A 18 17.27 38.09 22.38
CA LEU A 18 15.99 37.42 22.16
C LEU A 18 16.00 36.10 22.96
N PRO A 19 14.94 35.80 23.74
CA PRO A 19 14.86 34.52 24.42
C PRO A 19 14.73 33.40 23.38
N SER A 20 15.69 32.49 23.38
CA SER A 20 15.61 31.21 22.66
C SER A 20 14.39 30.45 23.17
N PHE A 21 13.31 30.46 22.40
CA PHE A 21 12.24 29.48 22.55
C PHE A 21 12.79 28.12 22.12
N CYS A 22 13.26 27.33 23.10
CA CYS A 22 13.39 25.89 22.91
C CYS A 22 11.98 25.34 22.67
N ALA A 23 11.63 25.13 21.41
CA ALA A 23 10.45 24.35 21.05
C ALA A 23 10.65 22.92 21.58
N ILE A 24 9.96 22.59 22.67
CA ILE A 24 9.81 21.21 23.12
C ILE A 24 9.01 20.52 22.02
N ALA A 25 9.66 19.66 21.24
CA ALA A 25 8.96 18.77 20.32
C ALA A 25 8.12 17.82 21.18
N GLU A 26 6.79 17.99 21.16
CA GLU A 26 5.89 17.01 21.77
C GLU A 26 6.17 15.64 21.13
N LEU A 27 6.53 14.66 21.97
CA LEU A 27 6.58 13.26 21.58
C LEU A 27 5.17 12.85 21.17
N ARG A 28 4.89 12.92 19.87
CA ARG A 28 3.58 12.58 19.31
C ARG A 28 3.32 11.09 19.54
N THR A 29 2.59 10.77 20.61
CA THR A 29 2.14 9.40 20.86
C THR A 29 0.95 9.11 19.96
N TRP A 30 1.13 8.20 19.02
CA TRP A 30 0.05 7.78 18.13
C TRP A 30 -0.94 6.90 18.89
N PRO A 31 -2.25 7.17 18.79
CA PRO A 31 -3.26 6.37 19.48
C PRO A 31 -3.29 4.93 18.95
N ASP A 32 -3.79 4.05 19.80
CA ASP A 32 -4.14 2.69 19.40
C ASP A 32 -5.36 2.68 18.47
N ILE A 33 -5.41 1.78 17.51
CA ILE A 33 -6.54 1.64 16.59
C ILE A 33 -7.84 1.29 17.31
N SER A 34 -7.77 0.69 18.51
CA SER A 34 -8.93 0.41 19.36
C SER A 34 -9.61 1.65 19.93
N THR A 35 -8.95 2.82 19.93
CA THR A 35 -9.56 4.06 20.45
C THR A 35 -10.64 4.63 19.52
N VAL A 36 -10.70 4.14 18.27
CA VAL A 36 -11.72 4.51 17.29
C VAL A 36 -12.44 3.24 16.85
N PRO A 37 -13.76 3.11 17.06
CA PRO A 37 -14.51 1.93 16.61
C PRO A 37 -14.59 1.89 15.08
N PRO A 38 -14.59 0.70 14.46
CA PRO A 38 -14.84 0.58 13.03
C PRO A 38 -16.28 0.98 12.70
N ASP A 39 -16.46 1.67 11.57
CA ASP A 39 -17.77 2.05 10.99
C ASP A 39 -18.03 1.32 9.66
N LEU A 40 -17.12 0.42 9.26
CA LEU A 40 -17.28 -0.47 8.13
C LEU A 40 -17.13 -1.92 8.58
N GLU A 41 -17.99 -2.77 8.04
CA GLU A 41 -17.94 -4.21 8.25
C GLU A 41 -17.65 -4.90 6.92
N ILE A 42 -16.62 -5.74 6.90
CA ILE A 42 -16.30 -6.54 5.72
C ILE A 42 -17.27 -7.72 5.67
N PRO A 43 -17.96 -7.97 4.54
CA PRO A 43 -18.83 -9.11 4.39
C PRO A 43 -18.10 -10.43 4.69
N LEU A 44 -18.79 -11.33 5.39
CA LEU A 44 -18.28 -12.68 5.62
C LEU A 44 -18.09 -13.42 4.29
N LEU A 45 -17.15 -14.36 4.29
CA LEU A 45 -17.02 -15.28 3.18
C LEU A 45 -18.24 -16.18 3.09
N THR A 46 -18.67 -16.45 1.86
CA THR A 46 -19.76 -17.39 1.57
C THR A 46 -19.34 -18.35 0.46
N ASP A 47 -19.95 -19.53 0.45
CA ASP A 47 -19.80 -20.54 -0.61
C ASP A 47 -20.75 -20.31 -1.79
N ALA A 48 -21.47 -19.18 -1.81
CA ALA A 48 -22.37 -18.82 -2.89
C ALA A 48 -21.59 -18.50 -4.17
N ALA A 49 -22.27 -18.55 -5.32
CA ALA A 49 -21.71 -18.01 -6.54
C ALA A 49 -21.42 -16.49 -6.38
N PRO A 50 -20.39 -15.95 -7.06
CA PRO A 50 -20.13 -14.51 -7.05
C PRO A 50 -21.38 -13.71 -7.43
N GLY A 51 -21.68 -12.69 -6.64
CA GLY A 51 -22.85 -11.83 -6.87
C GLY A 51 -22.75 -10.52 -6.09
N PRO A 52 -23.70 -9.59 -6.34
CA PRO A 52 -23.67 -8.26 -5.72
C PRO A 52 -23.63 -8.33 -4.20
N GLY A 53 -22.64 -7.66 -3.60
CA GLY A 53 -22.43 -7.60 -2.15
C GLY A 53 -21.82 -8.85 -1.53
N LEU A 54 -21.49 -9.89 -2.32
CA LEU A 54 -20.94 -11.14 -1.82
C LEU A 54 -19.42 -11.14 -1.87
N ARG A 55 -18.83 -11.79 -0.87
CA ARG A 55 -17.39 -12.05 -0.77
C ARG A 55 -17.16 -13.56 -0.82
N VAL A 56 -16.41 -14.04 -1.81
CA VAL A 56 -16.32 -15.47 -2.15
C VAL A 56 -14.88 -15.88 -2.41
N LYS A 57 -14.53 -17.13 -2.11
CA LYS A 57 -13.26 -17.74 -2.55
C LYS A 57 -13.42 -18.26 -3.97
N GLN A 58 -12.43 -18.03 -4.82
CA GLN A 58 -12.44 -18.53 -6.20
C GLN A 58 -11.06 -19.02 -6.62
N THR A 59 -11.07 -20.01 -7.50
CA THR A 59 -9.87 -20.54 -8.15
C THR A 59 -10.00 -20.36 -9.65
N LEU A 60 -8.94 -19.83 -10.27
CA LEU A 60 -8.86 -19.69 -11.72
C LEU A 60 -9.01 -21.05 -12.41
N PRO A 61 -9.65 -21.12 -13.59
CA PRO A 61 -9.85 -22.39 -14.29
C PRO A 61 -8.58 -23.22 -14.47
N ALA A 62 -7.46 -22.59 -14.83
CA ALA A 62 -6.17 -23.24 -15.02
C ALA A 62 -5.48 -23.74 -13.74
N TRP A 63 -6.02 -23.39 -12.56
CA TRP A 63 -5.42 -23.67 -11.25
C TRP A 63 -6.30 -24.58 -10.38
N ARG A 64 -7.40 -25.11 -10.91
CA ARG A 64 -8.36 -25.95 -10.15
C ARG A 64 -7.77 -27.23 -9.56
N GLN A 65 -6.62 -27.68 -10.06
CA GLN A 65 -5.88 -28.84 -9.54
C GLN A 65 -4.86 -28.47 -8.45
N THR A 66 -4.93 -27.26 -7.91
CA THR A 66 -4.03 -26.75 -6.86
C THR A 66 -4.83 -26.27 -5.65
N ALA A 67 -4.16 -25.96 -4.53
CA ALA A 67 -4.80 -25.34 -3.37
C ALA A 67 -4.98 -23.82 -3.52
N ILE A 68 -4.71 -23.26 -4.70
CA ILE A 68 -4.65 -21.82 -4.92
C ILE A 68 -6.04 -21.22 -5.10
N TYR A 69 -6.31 -20.15 -4.35
CA TYR A 69 -7.50 -19.32 -4.50
C TYR A 69 -7.18 -17.84 -4.29
N HIS A 70 -8.07 -16.99 -4.79
CA HIS A 70 -8.18 -15.59 -4.40
C HIS A 70 -9.54 -15.36 -3.74
N VAL A 71 -9.71 -14.20 -3.13
CA VAL A 71 -11.01 -13.75 -2.60
C VAL A 71 -11.52 -12.63 -3.49
N LEU A 72 -12.74 -12.79 -4.00
CA LEU A 72 -13.46 -11.79 -4.79
C LEU A 72 -14.56 -11.17 -3.94
N TYR A 73 -14.69 -9.85 -3.99
CA TYR A 73 -15.89 -9.12 -3.57
C TYR A 73 -16.44 -8.32 -4.75
N LEU A 74 -17.74 -8.44 -4.98
CA LEU A 74 -18.48 -7.59 -5.92
C LEU A 74 -19.31 -6.56 -5.13
N PRO A 75 -19.31 -5.28 -5.52
CA PRO A 75 -20.07 -4.26 -4.80
C PRO A 75 -21.57 -4.54 -4.90
N LYS A 76 -22.37 -4.03 -3.95
CA LYS A 76 -23.82 -4.29 -3.89
C LYS A 76 -24.59 -3.84 -5.13
N ASP A 77 -24.06 -2.87 -5.86
CA ASP A 77 -24.59 -2.34 -7.10
C ASP A 77 -23.97 -2.96 -8.36
N TRP A 78 -23.19 -4.04 -8.19
CA TRP A 78 -22.54 -4.74 -9.30
C TRP A 78 -23.55 -5.21 -10.34
N GLN A 79 -23.20 -4.99 -11.61
CA GLN A 79 -23.98 -5.41 -12.77
C GLN A 79 -23.01 -5.92 -13.86
N PRO A 80 -23.31 -7.06 -14.51
CA PRO A 80 -22.43 -7.66 -15.52
C PRO A 80 -22.12 -6.75 -16.72
N SER A 81 -23.06 -5.86 -17.08
CA SER A 81 -22.95 -4.99 -18.26
C SER A 81 -22.07 -3.76 -18.05
N ARG A 82 -21.64 -3.46 -16.82
CA ARG A 82 -20.85 -2.27 -16.48
C ARG A 82 -19.35 -2.56 -16.46
N ARG A 83 -18.54 -1.50 -16.61
CA ARG A 83 -17.08 -1.55 -16.42
C ARG A 83 -16.70 -0.93 -15.08
N TRP A 84 -16.12 -1.73 -14.20
CA TRP A 84 -15.83 -1.40 -12.82
C TRP A 84 -14.33 -1.18 -12.61
N PRO A 85 -13.92 -0.12 -11.90
CA PRO A 85 -12.58 -0.08 -11.32
C PRO A 85 -12.33 -1.31 -10.45
N VAL A 86 -11.08 -1.78 -10.45
CA VAL A 86 -10.67 -2.99 -9.74
C VAL A 86 -9.59 -2.63 -8.73
N ILE A 87 -9.73 -3.10 -7.50
CA ILE A 87 -8.67 -3.06 -6.48
C ILE A 87 -8.11 -4.47 -6.33
N ILE A 88 -6.81 -4.61 -6.60
CA ILE A 88 -6.04 -5.81 -6.29
C ILE A 88 -5.29 -5.59 -4.98
N GLU A 89 -5.39 -6.54 -4.06
CA GLU A 89 -4.77 -6.45 -2.73
C GLU A 89 -3.89 -7.65 -2.41
N TYR A 90 -2.71 -7.37 -1.86
CA TYR A 90 -1.85 -8.38 -1.23
C TYR A 90 -1.76 -8.21 0.29
N ALA A 91 -1.82 -9.34 1.00
CA ALA A 91 -1.77 -9.40 2.46
C ALA A 91 -0.34 -9.28 3.04
N GLY A 92 -0.26 -8.92 4.33
CA GLY A 92 0.97 -8.97 5.12
C GLY A 92 1.55 -10.38 5.30
N ASN A 93 2.66 -10.51 6.00
CA ASN A 93 3.23 -11.82 6.34
C ASN A 93 2.33 -12.56 7.35
N GLY A 94 2.24 -13.88 7.21
CA GLY A 94 1.47 -14.77 8.05
C GLY A 94 2.19 -15.17 9.34
N GLY A 95 1.39 -15.46 10.38
CA GLY A 95 1.88 -15.76 11.72
C GLY A 95 2.48 -14.53 12.43
N TYR A 96 2.12 -13.32 11.98
CA TYR A 96 2.50 -12.09 12.64
C TYR A 96 1.54 -11.81 13.81
N THR A 97 2.11 -11.50 14.97
CA THR A 97 1.42 -10.88 16.08
C THR A 97 2.35 -9.91 16.81
N ASN A 98 1.80 -8.91 17.51
CA ASN A 98 2.59 -8.00 18.33
C ASN A 98 1.88 -7.65 19.65
N LYS A 99 2.58 -6.88 20.50
CA LYS A 99 2.08 -6.44 21.82
C LYS A 99 0.84 -5.53 21.79
N PHE A 100 0.46 -5.02 20.63
CA PHE A 100 -0.72 -4.17 20.43
C PHE A 100 -1.93 -4.97 19.90
N GLY A 101 -1.80 -6.31 19.79
CA GLY A 101 -2.87 -7.17 19.29
C GLY A 101 -3.02 -7.17 17.77
N ASP A 102 -2.05 -6.60 17.04
CA ASP A 102 -2.07 -6.66 15.57
C ASP A 102 -1.82 -8.09 15.12
N ILE A 103 -2.54 -8.55 14.09
CA ILE A 103 -2.45 -9.92 13.57
C ILE A 103 -2.46 -9.89 12.04
N SER A 104 -1.60 -10.71 11.43
CA SER A 104 -1.70 -11.04 10.01
C SER A 104 -1.51 -12.54 9.79
N GLY A 105 -2.52 -13.16 9.17
CA GLY A 105 -2.51 -14.58 8.78
C GLY A 105 -1.83 -14.83 7.42
N GLY A 106 -1.60 -13.77 6.63
CA GLY A 106 -0.91 -13.84 5.34
C GLY A 106 -1.66 -14.53 4.21
N ARG A 107 -2.96 -14.79 4.40
CA ARG A 107 -3.87 -15.37 3.39
C ARG A 107 -4.82 -14.30 2.81
N PRO A 108 -5.35 -14.51 1.59
CA PRO A 108 -6.23 -13.55 0.91
C PRO A 108 -7.41 -13.02 1.73
N GLU A 109 -8.07 -13.86 2.52
CA GLU A 109 -9.25 -13.50 3.30
C GLU A 109 -8.96 -12.54 4.46
N GLY A 110 -7.69 -12.42 4.87
CA GLY A 110 -7.27 -11.53 5.95
C GLY A 110 -7.13 -10.06 5.55
N SER A 111 -7.12 -9.77 4.24
CA SER A 111 -6.98 -8.43 3.66
C SER A 111 -8.17 -7.52 3.98
N LYS A 112 -7.91 -6.21 4.11
CA LYS A 112 -8.94 -5.21 4.51
C LYS A 112 -8.83 -3.87 3.78
N LEU A 113 -7.67 -3.53 3.20
CA LEU A 113 -7.41 -2.20 2.66
C LEU A 113 -8.38 -1.82 1.55
N GLY A 114 -8.61 -2.72 0.59
CA GLY A 114 -9.45 -2.48 -0.57
C GLY A 114 -10.90 -2.22 -0.19
N TYR A 115 -11.44 -2.96 0.78
CA TYR A 115 -12.78 -2.68 1.32
C TYR A 115 -12.83 -1.33 2.03
N GLY A 116 -11.86 -1.04 2.91
CA GLY A 116 -11.85 0.21 3.66
C GLY A 116 -11.69 1.46 2.79
N MET A 117 -10.86 1.38 1.73
CA MET A 117 -10.67 2.49 0.78
C MET A 117 -11.82 2.68 -0.21
N SER A 118 -12.67 1.67 -0.43
CA SER A 118 -13.84 1.77 -1.31
C SER A 118 -15.17 1.89 -0.54
N ALA A 119 -15.18 1.64 0.77
CA ALA A 119 -16.39 1.38 1.56
C ALA A 119 -17.26 0.24 1.00
N GLY A 120 -16.67 -0.67 0.22
CA GLY A 120 -17.41 -1.75 -0.46
C GLY A 120 -18.34 -1.27 -1.59
N LYS A 121 -18.15 -0.05 -2.11
CA LYS A 121 -19.01 0.57 -3.14
C LYS A 121 -18.21 0.89 -4.38
N GLY A 122 -18.75 0.65 -5.59
CA GLY A 122 -18.15 1.19 -6.81
C GLY A 122 -16.86 0.50 -7.32
N PHE A 123 -16.34 -0.50 -6.60
CA PHE A 123 -15.12 -1.23 -6.97
C PHE A 123 -15.32 -2.73 -6.85
N ILE A 124 -14.80 -3.48 -7.82
CA ILE A 124 -14.49 -4.90 -7.64
C ILE A 124 -13.25 -4.96 -6.76
N TRP A 125 -13.26 -5.81 -5.74
CA TRP A 125 -12.11 -5.99 -4.85
C TRP A 125 -11.64 -7.44 -4.84
N VAL A 126 -10.35 -7.64 -5.09
CA VAL A 126 -9.74 -8.95 -5.24
C VAL A 126 -8.51 -9.04 -4.35
N CYS A 127 -8.48 -10.02 -3.46
CA CYS A 127 -7.32 -10.31 -2.63
C CYS A 127 -6.57 -11.49 -3.25
N LEU A 128 -5.35 -11.27 -3.73
CA LEU A 128 -4.55 -12.30 -4.38
C LEU A 128 -3.66 -13.05 -3.39
N PRO A 129 -3.38 -14.35 -3.64
CA PRO A 129 -2.42 -15.10 -2.86
C PRO A 129 -0.98 -14.81 -3.32
N TYR A 130 -0.03 -15.12 -2.45
CA TYR A 130 1.33 -15.42 -2.84
C TYR A 130 1.47 -16.93 -2.97
N LEU A 131 2.32 -17.40 -3.87
CA LEU A 131 2.48 -18.81 -4.19
C LEU A 131 3.87 -19.30 -3.82
N ASP A 132 4.00 -20.60 -3.55
CA ASP A 132 5.27 -21.33 -3.48
C ASP A 132 5.96 -21.44 -4.85
N ASP A 133 7.19 -21.98 -4.91
CA ASP A 133 7.95 -22.08 -6.16
C ASP A 133 7.27 -23.03 -7.17
N ALA A 134 6.51 -24.01 -6.66
CA ALA A 134 5.76 -24.97 -7.46
C ALA A 134 4.43 -24.42 -8.01
N GLY A 135 3.92 -23.30 -7.49
CA GLY A 135 2.60 -22.77 -7.82
C GLY A 135 1.45 -23.68 -7.38
N LYS A 136 1.62 -24.46 -6.31
CA LYS A 136 0.62 -25.42 -5.81
C LYS A 136 -0.02 -25.00 -4.50
N GLU A 137 0.73 -24.27 -3.66
CA GLU A 137 0.31 -23.87 -2.32
C GLU A 137 0.41 -22.35 -2.11
N ILE A 138 -0.42 -21.85 -1.19
CA ILE A 138 -0.36 -20.44 -0.79
C ILE A 138 0.83 -20.23 0.16
N ALA A 139 1.77 -19.39 -0.26
CA ALA A 139 2.86 -18.92 0.58
C ALA A 139 2.38 -17.84 1.55
N VAL A 140 2.21 -18.20 2.83
CA VAL A 140 1.81 -17.23 3.86
C VAL A 140 2.94 -16.31 4.32
N ARG A 141 4.20 -16.63 4.01
CA ARG A 141 5.37 -15.79 4.30
C ARG A 141 6.16 -15.55 3.01
N TRP A 142 6.44 -14.29 2.69
CA TRP A 142 7.08 -13.86 1.43
C TRP A 142 6.36 -14.38 0.17
N TRP A 143 7.10 -14.76 -0.86
CA TRP A 143 6.63 -15.43 -2.07
C TRP A 143 7.70 -16.44 -2.45
N GLY A 144 7.30 -17.55 -3.07
CA GLY A 144 8.19 -18.65 -3.34
C GLY A 144 8.76 -19.30 -2.07
N ASP A 145 9.67 -20.24 -2.28
CA ASP A 145 10.33 -21.02 -1.25
C ASP A 145 11.74 -20.52 -0.98
N LYS A 146 12.24 -20.73 0.24
CA LYS A 146 13.66 -20.51 0.53
C LYS A 146 14.52 -21.48 -0.28
N PRO A 147 15.72 -21.06 -0.73
CA PRO A 147 16.32 -19.73 -0.56
C PRO A 147 16.03 -18.76 -1.71
N THR A 148 15.39 -19.22 -2.78
CA THR A 148 15.23 -18.53 -4.07
C THR A 148 14.13 -17.47 -4.05
N TYR A 149 13.05 -17.75 -3.32
CA TYR A 149 11.83 -16.94 -3.26
C TYR A 149 11.35 -16.58 -4.66
N ASN A 150 11.12 -17.58 -5.50
CA ASN A 150 10.79 -17.35 -6.91
C ASN A 150 9.45 -16.59 -7.03
N PRO A 151 9.43 -15.35 -7.56
CA PRO A 151 8.19 -14.59 -7.68
C PRO A 151 7.33 -15.06 -8.85
N GLN A 152 7.86 -15.85 -9.79
CA GLN A 152 7.22 -16.14 -11.07
C GLN A 152 5.85 -16.82 -10.96
N PRO A 153 5.63 -17.82 -10.09
CA PRO A 153 4.30 -18.41 -9.90
C PRO A 153 3.27 -17.37 -9.44
N THR A 154 3.65 -16.51 -8.49
CA THR A 154 2.79 -15.43 -8.00
C THR A 154 2.47 -14.42 -9.12
N LEU A 155 3.47 -14.03 -9.92
CA LEU A 155 3.30 -13.10 -11.02
C LEU A 155 2.41 -13.67 -12.14
N LYS A 156 2.58 -14.95 -12.47
CA LYS A 156 1.74 -15.66 -13.44
C LYS A 156 0.28 -15.66 -12.98
N TYR A 157 0.03 -16.08 -11.74
CA TYR A 157 -1.32 -16.07 -11.17
C TYR A 157 -1.92 -14.67 -11.15
N CYS A 158 -1.15 -13.66 -10.76
CA CYS A 158 -1.57 -12.26 -10.72
C CYS A 158 -2.08 -11.78 -12.09
N ARG A 159 -1.28 -11.97 -13.15
CA ARG A 159 -1.64 -11.57 -14.52
C ARG A 159 -2.89 -12.28 -15.02
N GLU A 160 -2.97 -13.59 -14.79
CA GLU A 160 -4.15 -14.39 -15.18
C GLU A 160 -5.40 -14.00 -14.40
N ALA A 161 -5.28 -13.74 -13.10
CA ALA A 161 -6.38 -13.30 -12.26
C ALA A 161 -6.91 -11.93 -12.69
N VAL A 162 -6.03 -10.93 -12.90
CA VAL A 162 -6.46 -9.61 -13.35
C VAL A 162 -7.20 -9.70 -14.69
N ALA A 163 -6.64 -10.43 -15.67
CA ALA A 163 -7.30 -10.61 -16.97
C ALA A 163 -8.65 -11.34 -16.85
N TRP A 164 -8.73 -12.36 -15.99
CA TRP A 164 -9.97 -13.10 -15.75
C TRP A 164 -11.03 -12.22 -15.09
N ILE A 165 -10.67 -11.47 -14.06
CA ILE A 165 -11.60 -10.57 -13.37
C ILE A 165 -12.14 -9.48 -14.30
N CYS A 166 -11.28 -8.91 -15.14
CA CYS A 166 -11.69 -7.91 -16.14
C CYS A 166 -12.70 -8.49 -17.14
N ARG A 167 -12.47 -9.70 -17.64
CA ARG A 167 -13.40 -10.35 -18.57
C ARG A 167 -14.70 -10.81 -17.92
N GLU A 168 -14.64 -11.58 -16.84
CA GLU A 168 -15.81 -12.28 -16.30
C GLU A 168 -16.71 -11.39 -15.45
N TYR A 169 -16.11 -10.43 -14.73
CA TYR A 169 -16.84 -9.58 -13.78
C TYR A 169 -16.94 -8.13 -14.25
N GLY A 170 -16.47 -7.83 -15.46
CA GLY A 170 -16.53 -6.49 -16.03
C GLY A 170 -15.55 -5.51 -15.38
N GLY A 171 -14.40 -5.99 -14.89
CA GLY A 171 -13.31 -5.08 -14.49
C GLY A 171 -12.79 -4.26 -15.67
N ASP A 172 -12.39 -3.02 -15.40
CA ASP A 172 -11.80 -2.12 -16.37
C ASP A 172 -10.27 -2.17 -16.28
N GLU A 173 -9.63 -2.71 -17.32
CA GLU A 173 -8.17 -2.89 -17.40
C GLU A 173 -7.39 -1.58 -17.26
N LYS A 174 -8.00 -0.42 -17.54
CA LYS A 174 -7.35 0.90 -17.38
C LYS A 174 -7.49 1.46 -15.97
N ARG A 175 -8.32 0.86 -15.13
CA ARG A 175 -8.64 1.32 -13.77
C ARG A 175 -8.40 0.24 -12.72
N VAL A 176 -7.26 -0.44 -12.83
CA VAL A 176 -6.81 -1.44 -11.85
C VAL A 176 -5.78 -0.81 -10.91
N VAL A 177 -6.09 -0.79 -9.61
CA VAL A 177 -5.24 -0.24 -8.55
C VAL A 177 -4.63 -1.38 -7.74
N LEU A 178 -3.33 -1.31 -7.46
CA LEU A 178 -2.65 -2.29 -6.62
C LEU A 178 -2.44 -1.74 -5.21
N CYS A 179 -2.84 -2.49 -4.18
CA CYS A 179 -2.59 -2.13 -2.79
C CYS A 179 -2.03 -3.31 -2.00
N GLY A 180 -1.48 -3.01 -0.83
CA GLY A 180 -1.07 -4.06 0.07
C GLY A 180 -0.50 -3.55 1.37
N PHE A 181 -0.52 -4.42 2.38
CA PHE A 181 -0.10 -4.13 3.74
C PHE A 181 1.16 -4.93 4.10
N SER A 182 2.16 -4.28 4.72
CA SER A 182 3.38 -4.93 5.23
C SER A 182 4.14 -5.64 4.09
N ARG A 183 4.21 -6.98 4.06
CA ARG A 183 4.66 -7.73 2.87
C ARG A 183 3.94 -7.28 1.60
N GLY A 184 2.63 -7.05 1.67
CA GLY A 184 1.80 -6.52 0.58
C GLY A 184 2.26 -5.16 0.05
N ALA A 185 2.74 -4.29 0.94
CA ALA A 185 3.23 -2.98 0.53
C ALA A 185 4.58 -3.05 -0.18
N ILE A 186 5.45 -3.97 0.24
CA ILE A 186 6.67 -4.32 -0.49
C ILE A 186 6.30 -4.90 -1.86
N ALA A 187 5.34 -5.83 -1.89
CA ALA A 187 4.87 -6.46 -3.12
C ALA A 187 4.28 -5.48 -4.14
N CYS A 188 3.71 -4.35 -3.71
CA CYS A 188 3.25 -3.29 -4.63
C CYS A 188 4.33 -2.87 -5.63
N ASN A 189 5.58 -2.75 -5.17
CA ASN A 189 6.70 -2.39 -6.05
C ASN A 189 7.50 -3.64 -6.47
N PHE A 190 7.77 -4.58 -5.56
CA PHE A 190 8.58 -5.74 -5.87
C PHE A 190 7.93 -6.65 -6.93
N LEU A 191 6.66 -7.01 -6.73
CA LEU A 191 5.89 -7.83 -7.68
C LEU A 191 5.18 -6.95 -8.70
N GLY A 192 4.53 -5.87 -8.23
CA GLY A 192 3.75 -4.99 -9.10
C GLY A 192 4.57 -4.30 -10.19
N LEU A 193 5.86 -4.03 -9.95
CA LEU A 193 6.78 -3.44 -10.93
C LEU A 193 7.91 -4.40 -11.35
N HIS A 194 7.70 -5.72 -11.17
CA HIS A 194 8.73 -6.73 -11.41
C HIS A 194 9.25 -6.72 -12.85
N ASP A 195 8.33 -6.78 -13.81
CA ASP A 195 8.56 -6.83 -15.24
C ASP A 195 7.52 -5.95 -15.97
N ASP A 196 7.74 -5.66 -17.26
CA ASP A 196 6.86 -4.76 -18.02
C ASP A 196 5.45 -5.32 -18.19
N ALA A 197 5.32 -6.64 -18.28
CA ALA A 197 4.05 -7.34 -18.43
C ALA A 197 3.15 -7.18 -17.20
N THR A 198 3.74 -7.17 -16.00
CA THR A 198 3.04 -6.95 -14.72
C THR A 198 2.89 -5.47 -14.44
N ALA A 199 3.94 -4.68 -14.69
CA ALA A 199 3.94 -3.25 -14.41
C ALA A 199 2.79 -2.56 -15.12
N LYS A 200 2.51 -2.87 -16.40
CA LYS A 200 1.46 -2.20 -17.18
C LYS A 200 0.03 -2.41 -16.67
N LEU A 201 -0.21 -3.34 -15.74
CA LEU A 201 -1.56 -3.62 -15.24
C LEU A 201 -2.12 -2.48 -14.38
N TRP A 202 -1.25 -1.69 -13.74
CA TRP A 202 -1.67 -0.81 -12.64
C TRP A 202 -1.78 0.65 -13.09
N CYS A 203 -2.88 1.31 -12.71
CA CYS A 203 -3.02 2.76 -12.88
C CYS A 203 -2.51 3.55 -11.65
N GLY A 204 -2.44 2.93 -10.47
CA GLY A 204 -1.88 3.54 -9.26
C GLY A 204 -1.69 2.52 -8.14
N PHE A 205 -1.00 2.94 -7.06
CA PHE A 205 -0.58 2.04 -5.98
C PHE A 205 -0.89 2.58 -4.58
N VAL A 206 -1.17 1.69 -3.64
CA VAL A 206 -1.36 2.02 -2.21
C VAL A 206 -0.53 1.10 -1.31
N PRO A 207 0.80 1.32 -1.21
CA PRO A 207 1.64 0.58 -0.27
C PRO A 207 1.46 1.13 1.16
N TYR A 208 1.08 0.24 2.09
CA TYR A 208 0.91 0.55 3.50
C TYR A 208 1.93 -0.17 4.40
N SER A 209 2.64 0.59 5.25
CA SER A 209 3.46 0.09 6.38
C SER A 209 4.87 -0.41 6.04
N HIS A 210 5.19 -0.66 4.77
CA HIS A 210 6.55 -0.92 4.29
C HIS A 210 6.69 -0.42 2.85
N TYR A 211 7.92 -0.41 2.34
CA TYR A 211 8.19 -0.03 0.95
C TYR A 211 9.45 -0.75 0.44
N ASP A 212 9.42 -1.18 -0.82
CA ASP A 212 10.53 -1.89 -1.47
C ASP A 212 11.77 -1.00 -1.58
N GLY A 213 12.93 -1.49 -1.11
CA GLY A 213 14.20 -0.75 -1.11
C GLY A 213 14.45 0.18 0.08
N VAL A 214 13.46 0.42 0.95
CA VAL A 214 13.68 1.18 2.21
C VAL A 214 14.54 0.36 3.18
N ARG A 215 14.10 -0.87 3.48
CA ARG A 215 14.86 -1.87 4.23
C ARG A 215 15.51 -2.85 3.25
N THR A 216 16.80 -3.13 3.43
CA THR A 216 17.60 -3.91 2.48
C THR A 216 18.00 -5.28 3.01
N GLN A 217 17.73 -5.57 4.29
CA GLN A 217 18.11 -6.82 4.97
C GLN A 217 16.99 -7.87 4.93
N TRP A 218 16.02 -7.75 4.02
CA TRP A 218 15.02 -8.79 3.85
C TRP A 218 15.67 -10.07 3.32
N SER A 219 15.09 -11.22 3.69
CA SER A 219 15.69 -12.53 3.40
C SER A 219 15.54 -12.98 1.95
N TYR A 220 14.78 -12.25 1.13
CA TYR A 220 14.56 -12.59 -0.28
C TYR A 220 15.58 -11.88 -1.19
N PRO A 221 16.01 -12.50 -2.31
CA PRO A 221 16.90 -11.87 -3.28
C PRO A 221 16.32 -10.59 -3.91
N GLY A 222 17.17 -9.59 -4.14
CA GLY A 222 16.78 -8.34 -4.78
C GLY A 222 16.08 -7.33 -3.85
N ALA A 223 16.21 -7.49 -2.53
CA ALA A 223 15.79 -6.51 -1.53
C ALA A 223 16.71 -5.27 -1.46
N ASP A 224 17.87 -5.31 -2.11
CA ASP A 224 18.81 -4.20 -2.17
C ASP A 224 18.26 -3.01 -2.97
N ARG A 225 18.85 -1.83 -2.75
CA ARG A 225 18.40 -0.58 -3.36
C ARG A 225 18.61 -0.52 -4.87
N VAL A 226 19.60 -1.22 -5.42
CA VAL A 226 19.87 -1.21 -6.87
C VAL A 226 18.74 -1.96 -7.58
N SER A 227 18.41 -3.16 -7.09
CA SER A 227 17.31 -3.96 -7.60
C SER A 227 15.94 -3.26 -7.42
N ALA A 228 15.71 -2.66 -6.25
CA ALA A 228 14.48 -1.90 -5.97
C ALA A 228 14.33 -0.69 -6.89
N LEU A 229 15.41 0.07 -7.13
CA LEU A 229 15.39 1.20 -8.06
C LEU A 229 15.10 0.75 -9.49
N ALA A 230 15.66 -0.38 -9.93
CA ALA A 230 15.39 -0.92 -11.27
C ALA A 230 13.89 -1.22 -11.48
N ARG A 231 13.22 -1.79 -10.47
CA ARG A 231 11.77 -1.99 -10.48
C ARG A 231 11.01 -0.65 -10.41
N LEU A 232 11.39 0.22 -9.48
CA LEU A 232 10.74 1.51 -9.25
C LEU A 232 10.71 2.39 -10.52
N LYS A 233 11.74 2.35 -11.36
CA LYS A 233 11.76 3.06 -12.66
C LYS A 233 10.56 2.72 -13.55
N ARG A 234 10.02 1.49 -13.46
CA ARG A 234 8.82 1.11 -14.22
C ARG A 234 7.57 1.82 -13.74
N LEU A 235 7.53 2.39 -12.53
CA LEU A 235 6.38 3.16 -12.04
C LEU A 235 6.01 4.31 -12.99
N GLY A 236 7.01 4.98 -13.58
CA GLY A 236 6.79 6.14 -14.43
C GLY A 236 6.08 7.27 -13.68
N SER A 237 5.04 7.85 -14.29
CA SER A 237 4.26 8.96 -13.71
C SER A 237 3.08 8.52 -12.84
N ARG A 238 2.87 7.21 -12.67
CA ARG A 238 1.68 6.69 -11.99
C ARG A 238 1.71 7.00 -10.49
N PRO A 239 0.59 7.42 -9.91
CA PRO A 239 0.56 7.89 -8.53
C PRO A 239 0.68 6.74 -7.53
N GLN A 240 1.30 7.03 -6.39
CA GLN A 240 1.23 6.18 -5.21
C GLN A 240 0.70 6.94 -3.99
N PHE A 241 -0.26 6.36 -3.29
CA PHE A 241 -0.66 6.76 -1.95
C PHE A 241 0.11 5.91 -0.93
N ILE A 242 1.21 6.45 -0.44
CA ILE A 242 2.13 5.78 0.48
C ILE A 242 1.71 6.13 1.90
N CYS A 243 1.36 5.11 2.68
CA CYS A 243 0.94 5.32 4.06
C CYS A 243 1.66 4.41 5.04
N HIS A 244 1.70 4.83 6.29
CA HIS A 244 2.42 4.12 7.34
C HIS A 244 1.81 4.42 8.71
N GLU A 245 1.85 3.45 9.60
CA GLU A 245 1.58 3.68 11.02
C GLU A 245 2.68 4.56 11.63
N GLY A 246 2.28 5.33 12.63
CA GLY A 246 3.16 6.29 13.29
C GLY A 246 3.82 7.28 12.33
N GLY A 247 5.10 7.58 12.57
CA GLY A 247 5.92 8.44 11.72
C GLY A 247 6.67 7.73 10.59
N GLY A 248 6.44 6.42 10.37
CA GLY A 248 7.29 5.60 9.47
C GLY A 248 7.23 6.01 7.99
N VAL A 249 6.24 6.81 7.60
CA VAL A 249 6.11 7.32 6.23
C VAL A 249 7.29 8.22 5.83
N GLU A 250 7.93 8.88 6.80
CA GLU A 250 9.05 9.79 6.54
C GLU A 250 10.33 9.07 6.10
N ASP A 251 10.55 7.83 6.52
CA ASP A 251 11.67 7.02 6.01
C ASP A 251 11.49 6.71 4.52
N THR A 252 10.25 6.44 4.11
CA THR A 252 9.92 6.20 2.70
C THR A 252 10.05 7.49 1.89
N ARG A 253 9.61 8.63 2.43
CA ARG A 253 9.80 9.95 1.80
C ARG A 253 11.28 10.24 1.56
N ARG A 254 12.13 10.04 2.57
CA ARG A 254 13.57 10.27 2.48
C ARG A 254 14.24 9.36 1.45
N TYR A 255 13.84 8.09 1.41
CA TYR A 255 14.33 7.14 0.42
C TYR A 255 13.97 7.59 -1.01
N LEU A 256 12.70 7.94 -1.25
CA LEU A 256 12.23 8.32 -2.58
C LEU A 256 12.76 9.68 -3.06
N ALA A 257 13.07 10.60 -2.15
CA ALA A 257 13.75 11.85 -2.49
C ALA A 257 15.12 11.61 -3.14
N GLY A 258 15.82 10.52 -2.79
CA GLY A 258 17.08 10.12 -3.44
C GLY A 258 16.86 9.19 -4.64
N ALA A 259 15.95 8.22 -4.52
CA ALA A 259 15.78 7.17 -5.53
C ALA A 259 15.04 7.66 -6.79
N MET A 260 13.99 8.48 -6.63
CA MET A 260 13.20 9.01 -7.75
C MET A 260 12.52 10.34 -7.36
N PRO A 261 13.28 11.46 -7.30
CA PRO A 261 12.84 12.76 -6.76
C PRO A 261 11.68 13.47 -7.46
N GLY A 262 11.15 12.95 -8.57
CA GLY A 262 10.02 13.53 -9.31
C GLY A 262 8.77 12.66 -9.38
N GLY A 263 8.69 11.59 -8.58
CA GLY A 263 7.55 10.69 -8.62
C GLY A 263 6.27 11.30 -8.05
N ASN A 264 5.13 10.81 -8.53
CA ASN A 264 3.81 11.26 -8.10
C ASN A 264 3.41 10.55 -6.79
N TYR A 265 3.85 11.08 -5.65
CA TYR A 265 3.66 10.46 -4.36
C TYR A 265 2.77 11.31 -3.45
N THR A 266 1.85 10.65 -2.76
CA THR A 266 1.13 11.19 -1.60
C THR A 266 1.59 10.42 -0.37
N PHE A 267 2.11 11.11 0.65
CA PHE A 267 2.62 10.50 1.88
C PHE A 267 1.68 10.83 3.05
N VAL A 268 1.12 9.81 3.68
CA VAL A 268 0.10 9.99 4.73
C VAL A 268 0.36 9.06 5.92
N PRO A 269 0.58 9.58 7.14
CA PRO A 269 0.54 8.76 8.33
C PRO A 269 -0.90 8.30 8.59
N THR A 270 -1.11 7.05 9.04
CA THR A 270 -2.48 6.52 9.23
C THR A 270 -3.24 7.15 10.39
N GLY A 271 -2.53 7.81 11.30
CA GLY A 271 -3.10 8.32 12.55
C GLY A 271 -3.04 7.33 13.71
N PHE A 272 -2.56 6.10 13.49
CA PHE A 272 -2.49 5.04 14.50
C PHE A 272 -1.09 4.48 14.63
N ARG A 273 -0.78 3.89 15.80
CA ARG A 273 0.48 3.18 16.04
C ARG A 273 0.50 1.74 15.52
N ASN A 274 -0.67 1.20 15.20
CA ASN A 274 -0.87 -0.22 14.88
C ASN A 274 -0.35 -0.57 13.50
N HIS A 275 0.37 -1.69 13.42
CA HIS A 275 0.80 -2.32 12.18
C HIS A 275 -0.37 -3.20 11.69
N ASN A 276 -1.44 -2.58 11.19
CA ASN A 276 -2.72 -3.26 10.97
C ASN A 276 -3.59 -2.55 9.92
N ASP A 277 -3.91 -3.24 8.82
CA ASP A 277 -4.70 -2.72 7.71
C ASP A 277 -6.16 -2.38 8.05
N ALA A 278 -6.65 -2.80 9.21
CA ALA A 278 -7.97 -2.46 9.71
C ALA A 278 -8.16 -0.96 10.03
N TRP A 279 -7.10 -0.13 9.95
CA TRP A 279 -7.23 1.32 10.12
C TRP A 279 -8.16 1.93 9.08
N THR A 280 -8.24 1.32 7.90
CA THR A 280 -9.15 1.74 6.82
C THR A 280 -10.62 1.44 7.11
N LEU A 281 -10.92 0.61 8.11
CA LEU A 281 -12.29 0.33 8.55
C LEU A 281 -12.84 1.35 9.56
N ARG A 282 -12.03 2.36 9.90
CA ARG A 282 -12.35 3.37 10.92
C ARG A 282 -12.34 4.77 10.33
N PRO A 283 -13.20 5.68 10.82
CA PRO A 283 -13.17 7.07 10.41
C PRO A 283 -11.84 7.71 10.81
N GLY A 284 -11.34 8.60 9.94
CA GLY A 284 -10.09 9.30 10.15
C GLY A 284 -9.65 10.09 8.93
N GLU A 285 -8.81 11.09 9.15
CA GLU A 285 -8.30 11.98 8.10
C GLU A 285 -7.54 11.20 7.02
N ALA A 286 -6.69 10.24 7.41
CA ALA A 286 -5.95 9.41 6.49
C ALA A 286 -6.88 8.61 5.56
N ARG A 287 -7.99 8.08 6.09
CA ARG A 287 -8.96 7.32 5.29
C ARG A 287 -9.71 8.23 4.32
N ALA A 288 -10.12 9.41 4.78
CA ALA A 288 -10.77 10.41 3.93
C ALA A 288 -9.86 10.82 2.76
N LYS A 289 -8.57 11.09 3.03
CA LYS A 289 -7.56 11.39 2.00
C LYS A 289 -7.37 10.23 1.02
N LEU A 290 -7.25 9.00 1.51
CA LEU A 290 -7.11 7.82 0.65
C LEU A 290 -8.32 7.66 -0.28
N ARG A 291 -9.54 7.82 0.23
CA ARG A 291 -10.78 7.74 -0.56
C ARG A 291 -10.85 8.83 -1.63
N ALA A 292 -10.50 10.07 -1.28
CA ALA A 292 -10.47 11.18 -2.22
C ALA A 292 -9.42 10.96 -3.32
N TRP A 293 -8.23 10.50 -2.94
CA TRP A 293 -7.16 10.15 -3.88
C TRP A 293 -7.60 9.04 -4.84
N LEU A 294 -8.20 7.97 -4.31
CA LEU A 294 -8.66 6.84 -5.11
C LEU A 294 -9.75 7.26 -6.10
N ASN A 295 -10.74 8.05 -5.65
CA ASN A 295 -11.80 8.54 -6.52
C ASN A 295 -11.25 9.41 -7.65
N LYS A 296 -10.33 10.34 -7.35
CA LYS A 296 -9.67 11.18 -8.36
C LYS A 296 -8.89 10.35 -9.38
N LEU A 297 -8.32 9.21 -8.97
CA LEU A 297 -7.55 8.35 -9.84
C LEU A 297 -8.42 7.59 -10.86
N VAL A 298 -9.57 7.07 -10.43
CA VAL A 298 -10.36 6.11 -11.23
C VAL A 298 -11.70 6.66 -11.75
N PHE A 299 -12.11 7.83 -11.28
CA PHE A 299 -13.27 8.58 -11.77
C PHE A 299 -12.84 10.03 -12.09
N PRO A 300 -11.92 10.21 -13.07
CA PRO A 300 -11.45 11.53 -13.48
C PRO A 300 -12.55 12.37 -14.14
#